data_AF-A0A0F9QTP3-F1
#
_entry.id   AF-A0A0F9QTP3-F1
#
_cell.length_a   1.000
_cell.length_b   1.000
_cell.length_c   1.000
_cell.angle_alpha   90.00
_cell.angle_beta   90.00
_cell.angle_gamma   90.00
#
_symmetry.space_group_name_H-M   'P 1'
#
loop_
_entity.id
_entity.type
_entity.pdbx_description
1 polymer ?
#
loop_
_entity_poly.entity_id
_entity_poly.type
_entity_poly.pdbx_seq_one_letter_code
_entity_poly.pdbx_strand_id
1 'polypeptide(L)' 'INRDTPLGRVGEPEDVADVMVFLASQQARWLTGQLIYVGGGWTMHQ' A
#
# COMPACT_ATOMS: atom_id res chain seq x y z
N ILE A 1 16.25 10.63 8.16
CA ILE A 1 15.28 9.52 8.15
C ILE A 1 13.91 10.16 8.30
N ASN A 2 13.04 10.03 7.30
CA ASN A 2 11.66 10.50 7.43
C ASN A 2 11.00 9.64 8.52
N ARG A 3 10.68 10.23 9.67
CA ARG A 3 10.18 9.50 10.86
C ARG A 3 8.69 9.19 10.79
N ASP A 4 8.00 9.74 9.80
CA ASP A 4 6.55 9.64 9.68
C ASP A 4 6.14 8.32 9.01
N THR A 5 7.03 7.71 8.22
CA THR A 5 6.82 6.39 7.63
C THR A 5 7.82 5.38 8.19
N PRO A 6 7.38 4.22 8.72
CA PRO A 6 8.26 3.13 9.14
C PRO A 6 9.25 2.65 8.07
N LEU A 7 8.87 2.73 6.78
CA LEU A 7 9.80 2.43 5.68
C LEU A 7 10.88 3.50 5.46
N GLY A 8 10.80 4.65 6.13
CA GLY A 8 11.86 5.66 6.17
C GLY A 8 12.11 6.43 4.88
N ARG A 9 11.26 6.22 3.85
CA ARG A 9 11.33 6.85 2.53
C ARG A 9 9.95 7.37 2.08
N VAL A 10 9.99 8.27 1.10
CA VAL A 10 8.81 8.64 0.33
C VAL A 10 8.44 7.47 -0.59
N GLY A 11 7.13 7.28 -0.79
CA GLY A 11 6.62 6.28 -1.72
C GLY A 11 6.84 6.70 -3.16
N GLU A 12 7.16 5.75 -4.02
CA GLU A 12 7.28 5.93 -5.47
C GLU A 12 5.99 5.42 -6.16
N PRO A 13 5.70 5.85 -7.39
CA PRO A 13 4.52 5.39 -8.12
C PRO A 13 4.40 3.86 -8.24
N GLU A 14 5.54 3.16 -8.29
CA GLU A 14 5.61 1.71 -8.39
C GLU A 14 5.05 1.02 -7.14
N ASP A 15 5.17 1.63 -5.96
CA ASP A 15 4.68 1.04 -4.69
C ASP A 15 3.17 0.81 -4.72
N VAL A 16 2.41 1.75 -5.30
CA VAL A 16 0.96 1.60 -5.47
C VAL A 16 0.63 0.77 -6.69
N ALA A 17 1.40 0.87 -7.77
CA ALA A 17 1.17 0.09 -8.99
C ALA A 17 1.25 -1.42 -8.73
N ASP A 18 2.25 -1.87 -7.98
CA ASP A 18 2.43 -3.28 -7.65
C ASP A 18 1.25 -3.85 -6.84
N VAL A 19 0.70 -3.06 -5.90
CA VAL A 19 -0.50 -3.44 -5.15
C VAL A 19 -1.72 -3.55 -6.08
N MET A 20 -1.88 -2.61 -7.02
CA MET A 20 -2.97 -2.66 -8.00
C MET A 20 -2.85 -3.89 -8.92
N VAL A 21 -1.64 -4.22 -9.37
CA VAL A 21 -1.39 -5.42 -10.17
C VAL A 21 -1.74 -6.69 -9.38
N PHE A 22 -1.37 -6.76 -8.11
CA PHE A 22 -1.77 -7.86 -7.24
C PHE A 22 -3.31 -7.97 -7.14
N LEU A 23 -4.00 -6.85 -6.89
CA LEU A 23 -5.46 -6.81 -6.76
C LEU A 23 -6.19 -7.17 -8.05
N ALA A 24 -5.62 -6.84 -9.21
CA ALA A 24 -6.15 -7.24 -10.51
C ALA A 24 -5.88 -8.72 -10.86
N SER A 25 -5.03 -9.40 -10.10
CA SER A 25 -4.62 -10.78 -10.39
C SER A 25 -5.58 -11.83 -9.82
N GLN A 26 -5.47 -13.07 -10.32
CA GLN A 26 -6.18 -14.24 -9.79
C GLN A 26 -5.83 -14.57 -8.33
N GLN A 27 -4.72 -14.04 -7.81
CA GLN A 27 -4.31 -14.24 -6.42
C GLN A 27 -5.25 -13.51 -5.46
N ALA A 28 -5.85 -12.40 -5.88
CA ALA A 28 -6.78 -11.60 -5.09
C ALA A 28 -8.25 -11.98 -5.29
N ARG A 29 -8.58 -13.09 -5.97
CA ARG A 29 -9.96 -13.44 -6.40
C ARG A 29 -11.02 -13.56 -5.29
N TRP A 30 -10.59 -13.64 -4.03
CA TRP A 30 -11.48 -13.73 -2.86
C TRP A 30 -11.44 -12.48 -1.97
N LEU A 31 -10.71 -11.45 -2.40
CA LEU A 31 -10.57 -10.20 -1.67
C LEU A 31 -11.51 -9.15 -2.28
N THR A 32 -12.46 -8.66 -1.48
CA THR A 32 -13.40 -7.61 -1.87
C THR A 32 -13.84 -6.79 -0.67
N GLY A 33 -14.31 -5.57 -0.91
CA GLY A 33 -14.82 -4.65 0.13
C GLY A 33 -13.76 -4.16 1.13
N GLN A 34 -12.47 -4.29 0.81
CA GLN A 34 -11.37 -3.88 1.69
C GLN A 34 -10.81 -2.52 1.30
N LEU A 35 -10.41 -1.75 2.30
CA LEU A 35 -9.59 -0.56 2.13
C LEU A 35 -8.14 -0.91 2.45
N ILE A 36 -7.26 -0.79 1.46
CA ILE A 36 -5.84 -1.14 1.58
C ILE A 36 -4.99 0.14 1.51
N TYR A 37 -4.23 0.39 2.58
CA TYR A 37 -3.34 1.55 2.66
C TYR A 37 -1.94 1.22 2.14
N VAL A 38 -1.53 1.94 1.09
CA VAL A 38 -0.19 1.85 0.50
C VAL A 38 0.61 3.11 0.87
N GLY A 39 0.98 3.22 2.14
CA GLY A 39 1.64 4.41 2.69
C GLY A 39 3.00 4.15 3.33
N GLY A 40 3.60 2.98 3.12
CA GLY A 40 4.85 2.60 3.79
C GLY A 40 4.77 2.61 5.33
N GLY A 41 3.57 2.34 5.86
CA GLY A 41 3.26 2.38 7.28
C GLY A 41 2.97 3.78 7.84
N TRP A 42 2.76 4.78 6.98
CA TRP A 42 2.36 6.12 7.43
C TRP A 42 1.07 6.02 8.26
N THR A 43 1.19 6.28 9.56
CA THR A 43 0.07 6.21 10.49
C THR A 43 -0.71 7.52 10.41
N MET A 44 -1.67 7.63 9.50
CA MET A 44 -2.79 8.53 9.73
C MET A 44 -3.57 7.94 10.90
N HIS A 45 -3.68 8.67 12.02
CA HIS A 45 -4.63 8.30 13.07
C HIS A 45 -6.02 8.15 12.44
N GLN A 46 -6.49 6.91 12.38
CA GLN A 46 -7.86 6.54 12.04
C GLN A 46 -8.65 6.25 13.31
#